data_AF-A0A5C6X403-F1
#
_entry.id   AF-A0A5C6X403-F1
#
_cell.length_a   1.000
_cell.length_b   1.000
_cell.length_c   1.000
_cell.angle_alpha   90.00
_cell.angle_beta   90.00
_cell.angle_gamma   90.00
#
_symmetry.space_group_name_H-M   'P 1'
#
loop_
_entity.id
_entity.type
_entity.pdbx_description
1 polymer ?
#
loop_
_entity_poly.entity_id
_entity_poly.type
_entity_poly.pdbx_seq_one_letter_code
_entity_poly.pdbx_strand_id
1 'polypeptide(L)'
;AIIMLVVPLAVTGALLALWLTGMSINIYSQIGAILLIGLMAKNGILIVEFANQLRDEGRSVRESIVEGSVLRFRPILMTAISTVVGAVPLVLSTGAGAESRGAIGVVVIGGLVLATLLTLFVVPVLYDLLARFTTSRNAVAKQLEAQSESVTATPREEGHPAE
;
A
#
# COMPACT_ATOMS: atom_id res chain seq x y z
N ALA A 1 -10.01 1.64 -0.01
CA ALA A 1 -10.27 0.61 1.02
C ALA A 1 -9.01 -0.15 1.41
N ILE A 2 -8.32 -0.80 0.46
CA ILE A 2 -7.15 -1.66 0.73
C ILE A 2 -6.06 -0.94 1.54
N ILE A 3 -5.75 0.31 1.20
CA ILE A 3 -4.73 1.12 1.91
C ILE A 3 -5.11 1.38 3.38
N MET A 4 -6.40 1.55 3.69
CA MET A 4 -6.83 1.76 5.08
C MET A 4 -6.62 0.51 5.96
N LEU A 5 -6.56 -0.69 5.36
CA LEU A 5 -6.25 -1.93 6.09
C LEU A 5 -4.77 -2.04 6.49
N VAL A 6 -3.88 -1.27 5.85
CA VAL A 6 -2.45 -1.24 6.20
C VAL A 6 -2.22 -0.51 7.52
N VAL A 7 -3.07 0.45 7.86
CA VAL A 7 -2.92 1.29 9.06
C VAL A 7 -3.05 0.47 10.36
N PRO A 8 -4.10 -0.35 10.56
CA PRO A 8 -4.17 -1.24 11.73
C PRO A 8 -3.00 -2.22 11.83
N LEU A 9 -2.51 -2.72 10.70
CA LEU A 9 -1.32 -3.58 10.65
C LEU A 9 -0.07 -2.86 11.17
N ALA A 10 0.13 -1.61 10.73
CA ALA A 10 1.23 -0.78 11.20
C ALA A 10 1.16 -0.54 12.71
N VAL A 11 0.00 -0.13 13.21
CA VAL A 11 -0.22 0.12 14.65
C VAL A 11 -0.01 -1.16 15.46
N THR A 12 -0.46 -2.32 14.96
CA THR A 12 -0.23 -3.60 15.63
C THR A 12 1.27 -3.90 15.78
N GLY A 13 2.07 -3.61 14.75
CA GLY A 13 3.53 -3.73 14.84
C GLY A 13 4.18 -2.78 15.84
N ALA A 14 3.72 -1.52 15.88
CA ALA A 14 4.18 -0.56 16.88
C ALA A 14 3.89 -1.03 18.32
N LEU A 15 2.66 -1.49 18.57
CA LEU A 15 2.23 -1.95 19.88
C LEU A 15 2.98 -3.22 20.32
N LEU A 16 3.19 -4.16 19.39
CA LEU A 16 4.01 -5.35 19.66
C LEU A 16 5.45 -4.98 20.00
N ALA A 17 6.04 -4.02 19.30
CA ALA A 17 7.39 -3.55 19.59
C ALA A 17 7.53 -2.93 20.99
N LEU A 18 6.58 -2.09 21.38
CA LEU A 18 6.51 -1.52 22.74
C LEU A 18 6.33 -2.60 23.80
N TRP A 19 5.45 -3.57 23.54
CA TRP A 19 5.19 -4.68 24.45
C TRP A 19 6.43 -5.55 24.66
N LEU A 20 7.15 -5.90 23.59
CA LEU A 20 8.38 -6.70 23.67
C LEU A 20 9.55 -5.98 24.37
N THR A 21 9.59 -4.66 24.29
CA THR A 21 10.64 -3.84 24.91
C THR A 21 10.27 -3.33 26.31
N GLY A 22 9.04 -3.62 26.78
CA GLY A 22 8.54 -3.18 28.08
C GLY A 22 8.30 -1.67 28.17
N MET A 23 8.20 -0.97 27.04
CA MET A 23 7.98 0.47 26.98
C MET A 23 6.49 0.83 27.11
N SER A 24 6.20 1.97 27.73
CA SER A 24 4.83 2.44 27.91
C SER A 24 4.31 3.22 26.69
N ILE A 25 2.98 3.30 26.57
CA ILE A 25 2.33 4.20 25.61
C ILE A 25 2.36 5.61 26.18
N ASN A 26 3.29 6.42 25.69
CA ASN A 26 3.44 7.84 26.00
C ASN A 26 3.31 8.71 24.74
N ILE A 27 3.32 10.03 24.88
CA ILE A 27 3.18 10.98 23.76
C ILE A 27 4.25 10.75 22.68
N TYR A 28 5.48 10.41 23.07
CA TYR A 28 6.57 10.12 22.13
C TYR A 28 6.31 8.85 21.31
N SER A 29 5.87 7.77 21.96
CA SER A 29 5.48 6.53 21.28
C SER A 29 4.29 6.74 20.33
N GLN A 30 3.36 7.64 20.65
CA GLN A 30 2.24 8.00 19.79
C GLN A 30 2.70 8.79 18.56
N ILE A 31 3.64 9.73 18.72
CA ILE A 31 4.28 10.43 17.59
C ILE A 31 4.99 9.42 16.69
N GLY A 32 5.71 8.46 17.29
CA GLY A 32 6.33 7.35 16.56
C GLY A 32 5.32 6.52 15.76
N ALA A 33 4.16 6.22 16.35
CA ALA A 33 3.10 5.48 15.68
C ALA A 33 2.49 6.27 14.50
N ILE A 34 2.29 7.58 14.65
CA ILE A 34 1.82 8.45 13.54
C ILE A 34 2.84 8.46 12.39
N LEU A 35 4.13 8.57 12.69
CA LEU A 35 5.19 8.50 11.68
C LEU A 35 5.19 7.14 10.96
N LEU A 36 5.01 6.05 11.72
CA LEU A 36 4.90 4.70 11.19
C LEU A 36 3.72 4.55 10.22
N ILE A 37 2.56 5.11 10.57
CA ILE A 37 1.37 5.10 9.71
C ILE A 37 1.67 5.73 8.35
N GLY A 38 2.35 6.89 8.32
CA GLY A 38 2.73 7.56 7.08
C GLY A 38 3.69 6.73 6.21
N LEU A 39 4.71 6.14 6.83
CA LEU A 39 5.67 5.26 6.14
C LEU A 39 4.98 4.03 5.54
N MET A 40 4.09 3.39 6.30
CA MET A 40 3.36 2.20 5.86
C MET A 40 2.31 2.50 4.81
N ALA A 41 1.59 3.62 4.94
CA ALA A 41 0.66 4.08 3.91
C ALA A 41 1.40 4.31 2.58
N LYS A 42 2.55 4.99 2.58
CA LYS A 42 3.36 5.17 1.37
C LYS A 42 3.72 3.83 0.71
N ASN A 43 4.20 2.87 1.49
CA ASN A 43 4.60 1.57 0.96
C ASN A 43 3.40 0.79 0.41
N GLY A 44 2.26 0.80 1.10
CA GLY A 44 1.02 0.17 0.65
C GLY A 44 0.44 0.80 -0.61
N ILE A 45 0.43 2.15 -0.70
CA ILE A 45 -0.03 2.89 -1.87
C ILE A 45 0.79 2.49 -3.11
N LEU A 46 2.12 2.45 -2.99
CA LEU A 46 2.99 2.16 -4.14
C LEU A 46 2.79 0.77 -4.73
N ILE A 47 2.48 -0.25 -3.90
CA ILE A 47 2.18 -1.61 -4.37
C ILE A 47 0.86 -1.62 -5.15
N VAL A 48 -0.19 -1.03 -4.56
CA VAL A 48 -1.53 -1.00 -5.15
C VAL A 48 -1.55 -0.18 -6.43
N GLU A 49 -0.86 0.96 -6.46
CA GLU A 49 -0.76 1.81 -7.64
C GLU A 49 -0.07 1.08 -8.80
N PHE A 50 1.05 0.39 -8.55
CA PHE A 50 1.73 -0.39 -9.59
C PHE A 50 0.89 -1.57 -10.08
N ALA A 51 0.18 -2.25 -9.17
CA ALA A 51 -0.74 -3.30 -9.56
C ALA A 51 -1.89 -2.77 -10.43
N ASN A 52 -2.44 -1.60 -10.10
CA ASN A 52 -3.47 -0.96 -10.93
C ASN A 52 -2.91 -0.56 -12.29
N GLN A 53 -1.73 0.04 -12.35
CA GLN A 53 -1.09 0.42 -13.62
C GLN A 53 -0.89 -0.78 -14.54
N LEU A 54 -0.40 -1.91 -14.02
CA LEU A 54 -0.27 -3.16 -14.78
C LEU A 54 -1.63 -3.76 -15.20
N ARG A 55 -2.69 -3.58 -14.40
CA ARG A 55 -4.06 -3.97 -14.81
C ARG A 55 -4.59 -3.08 -15.92
N ASP A 56 -4.24 -1.81 -15.91
CA ASP A 56 -4.68 -0.86 -16.93
C ASP A 56 -4.02 -1.16 -18.29
N GLU A 57 -2.81 -1.73 -18.28
CA GLU A 57 -2.13 -2.32 -19.44
C GLU A 57 -2.76 -3.64 -19.94
N GLY A 58 -3.82 -4.13 -19.27
CA GLY A 58 -4.58 -5.30 -19.68
C GLY A 58 -4.16 -6.62 -19.04
N ARG A 59 -3.22 -6.61 -18.08
CA ARG A 59 -2.81 -7.82 -17.36
C ARG A 59 -3.87 -8.30 -16.38
N SER A 60 -3.81 -9.60 -16.06
CA SER A 60 -4.72 -10.21 -15.08
C SER A 60 -4.46 -9.68 -13.66
N VAL A 61 -5.50 -9.60 -12.84
CA VAL A 61 -5.43 -9.09 -11.45
C VAL A 61 -4.27 -9.71 -10.66
N ARG A 62 -4.15 -11.03 -10.75
CA ARG A 62 -3.16 -11.81 -10.00
C ARG A 62 -1.74 -11.58 -10.50
N GLU A 63 -1.56 -11.45 -11.80
CA GLU A 63 -0.26 -11.16 -12.40
C GLU A 63 0.20 -9.75 -12.04
N SER A 64 -0.69 -8.76 -12.17
CA SER A 64 -0.39 -7.37 -11.87
C SER A 64 0.01 -7.14 -10.42
N ILE A 65 -0.66 -7.80 -9.46
CA ILE A 65 -0.29 -7.63 -8.05
C ILE A 65 1.02 -8.32 -7.71
N VAL A 66 1.32 -9.49 -8.29
CA VAL A 66 2.58 -10.19 -8.06
C VAL A 66 3.74 -9.37 -8.63
N GLU A 67 3.63 -8.93 -9.88
CA GLU A 67 4.68 -8.17 -10.55
C GLU A 67 4.85 -6.77 -9.92
N GLY A 68 3.75 -6.08 -9.61
CA GLY A 68 3.79 -4.83 -8.86
C GLY A 68 4.47 -4.96 -7.49
N SER A 69 4.21 -6.08 -6.78
CA SER A 69 4.86 -6.35 -5.49
C SER A 69 6.36 -6.61 -5.62
N VAL A 70 6.77 -7.38 -6.64
CA VAL A 70 8.19 -7.68 -6.91
C VAL A 70 8.96 -6.41 -7.30
N LEU A 71 8.39 -5.56 -8.15
CA LEU A 71 9.01 -4.29 -8.57
C LEU A 71 9.21 -3.33 -7.39
N ARG A 72 8.30 -3.36 -6.41
CA ARG A 72 8.37 -2.48 -5.22
C ARG A 72 9.14 -3.08 -4.05
N PHE A 73 9.39 -4.38 -4.04
CA PHE A 73 10.11 -5.06 -2.95
C PHE A 73 11.46 -4.41 -2.63
N ARG A 74 12.32 -4.21 -3.64
CA ARG A 74 13.65 -3.60 -3.46
C ARG A 74 13.56 -2.16 -2.92
N PRO A 75 12.77 -1.25 -3.52
CA PRO A 75 12.53 0.09 -2.95
C PRO A 75 11.98 0.10 -1.52
N ILE A 76 11.03 -0.79 -1.21
CA ILE A 76 10.41 -0.87 0.13
C ILE A 76 11.47 -1.27 1.17
N LEU A 77 12.26 -2.31 0.88
CA LEU A 77 13.35 -2.72 1.77
C LEU A 77 14.41 -1.63 1.93
N MET A 78 14.78 -0.93 0.86
CA MET A 78 15.74 0.17 0.92
C MET A 78 15.31 1.25 1.93
N THR A 79 14.05 1.67 1.86
CA THR A 79 13.53 2.69 2.78
C THR A 79 13.38 2.16 4.20
N ALA A 80 12.94 0.91 4.37
CA ALA A 80 12.83 0.27 5.67
C ALA A 80 14.19 0.17 6.37
N ILE A 81 15.19 -0.36 5.69
CA ILE A 81 16.56 -0.49 6.22
C ILE A 81 17.15 0.87 6.54
N SER A 82 17.01 1.85 5.64
CA SER A 82 17.52 3.21 5.87
C SER A 82 16.88 3.85 7.11
N THR A 83 15.58 3.67 7.30
CA THR A 83 14.87 4.23 8.46
C THR A 83 15.27 3.51 9.74
N VAL A 84 15.40 2.19 9.72
CA VAL A 84 15.86 1.40 10.87
C VAL A 84 17.25 1.86 11.28
N VAL A 85 18.21 1.91 10.34
CA VAL A 85 19.58 2.35 10.61
C VAL A 85 19.60 3.79 11.15
N GLY A 86 18.79 4.69 10.59
CA GLY A 86 18.66 6.07 11.08
C GLY A 86 18.04 6.17 12.48
N ALA A 87 17.21 5.21 12.88
CA ALA A 87 16.56 5.18 14.19
C ALA A 87 17.39 4.45 15.26
N VAL A 88 18.39 3.63 14.88
CA VAL A 88 19.26 2.90 15.83
C VAL A 88 19.87 3.81 16.91
N PRO A 89 20.42 5.01 16.58
CA PRO A 89 21.00 5.89 17.59
C PRO A 89 19.99 6.39 18.63
N LEU A 90 18.69 6.47 18.29
CA LEU A 90 17.65 6.92 19.21
C LEU A 90 17.44 5.91 20.35
N VAL A 91 17.45 4.62 20.00
CA VAL A 91 17.28 3.52 20.96
C VAL A 91 18.52 3.32 21.82
N LEU A 92 19.71 3.55 21.26
CA LEU A 92 20.98 3.44 21.99
C LEU A 92 21.35 4.69 22.78
N SER A 93 20.59 5.78 22.65
CA SER A 93 20.94 7.05 23.29
C SER A 93 20.85 6.98 24.81
N THR A 94 21.84 7.55 25.50
CA THR A 94 21.89 7.65 26.96
C THR A 94 21.79 9.10 27.42
N GLY A 95 21.51 9.32 28.71
CA GLY A 95 21.44 10.66 29.31
C GLY A 95 20.04 11.27 29.30
N ALA A 96 19.96 12.60 29.39
CA ALA A 96 18.68 13.32 29.50
C ALA A 96 17.78 13.05 28.28
N GLY A 97 16.52 12.69 28.53
CA GLY A 97 15.54 12.37 27.48
C GLY A 97 15.76 11.04 26.75
N ALA A 98 16.63 10.15 27.26
CA ALA A 98 16.85 8.83 26.67
C ALA A 98 15.57 7.99 26.58
N GLU A 99 14.72 8.02 27.62
CA GLU A 99 13.43 7.32 27.62
C GLU A 99 12.52 7.79 26.47
N SER A 100 12.44 9.11 26.25
CA SER A 100 11.60 9.70 25.21
C SER A 100 12.10 9.40 23.80
N ARG A 101 13.42 9.47 23.57
CA ARG A 101 14.02 9.09 22.27
C ARG A 101 13.92 7.59 22.02
N GLY A 102 14.13 6.78 23.06
CA GLY A 102 13.96 5.33 23.03
C GLY A 102 12.54 4.94 22.63
N ALA A 103 11.52 5.61 23.18
CA ALA A 103 10.11 5.34 22.88
C ALA A 103 9.80 5.51 21.38
N ILE A 104 10.25 6.61 20.79
CA ILE A 104 10.10 6.84 19.33
C ILE A 104 10.91 5.82 18.54
N GLY A 105 12.17 5.61 18.91
CA GLY A 105 13.08 4.71 18.20
C GLY A 105 12.57 3.27 18.16
N VAL A 106 12.07 2.75 19.28
CA VAL A 106 11.51 1.41 19.39
C VAL A 106 10.27 1.24 18.52
N VAL A 107 9.34 2.19 18.58
CA VAL A 107 8.12 2.15 17.76
C VAL A 107 8.46 2.17 16.28
N VAL A 108 9.40 3.03 15.88
CA VAL A 108 9.81 3.13 14.48
C VAL A 108 10.53 1.86 14.05
N ILE A 109 11.53 1.36 14.79
CA ILE A 109 12.29 0.18 14.38
C ILE A 109 11.41 -1.08 14.39
N GLY A 110 10.81 -1.41 15.54
CA GLY A 110 10.05 -2.64 15.68
C GLY A 110 8.75 -2.61 14.89
N GLY A 111 8.05 -1.47 14.90
CA GLY A 111 6.86 -1.26 14.11
C GLY A 111 7.16 -1.35 12.61
N LEU A 112 8.25 -0.75 12.13
CA LEU A 112 8.56 -0.73 10.70
C LEU A 112 8.99 -2.11 10.20
N VAL A 113 9.82 -2.84 10.96
CA VAL A 113 10.24 -4.18 10.58
C VAL A 113 9.03 -5.11 10.51
N LEU A 114 8.22 -5.16 11.57
CA LEU A 114 7.06 -6.06 11.61
C LEU A 114 6.00 -5.65 10.57
N ALA A 115 5.66 -4.36 10.50
CA ALA A 115 4.65 -3.87 9.59
C ALA A 115 5.09 -4.00 8.12
N THR A 116 6.38 -3.81 7.79
CA THR A 116 6.87 -4.00 6.42
C THR A 116 6.75 -5.46 6.00
N LEU A 117 7.13 -6.40 6.87
CA LEU A 117 6.96 -7.83 6.61
C LEU A 117 5.48 -8.15 6.41
N LEU A 118 4.61 -7.76 7.35
CA LEU A 118 3.18 -8.02 7.24
C LEU A 118 2.59 -7.39 5.97
N THR A 119 2.94 -6.14 5.65
CA THR A 119 2.42 -5.43 4.47
C THR A 119 2.83 -6.12 3.17
N LEU A 120 4.08 -6.55 3.05
CA LEU A 120 4.57 -7.23 1.84
C LEU A 120 3.84 -8.54 1.54
N PHE A 121 3.32 -9.24 2.56
CA PHE A 121 2.54 -10.48 2.36
C PHE A 121 1.03 -10.24 2.35
N VAL A 122 0.53 -9.39 3.25
CA VAL A 122 -0.90 -9.18 3.46
C VAL A 122 -1.49 -8.28 2.37
N VAL A 123 -0.79 -7.25 1.90
CA VAL A 123 -1.32 -6.37 0.84
C VAL A 123 -1.59 -7.12 -0.46
N PRO A 124 -0.67 -7.96 -0.99
CA PRO A 124 -0.95 -8.72 -2.21
C PRO A 124 -2.13 -9.68 -2.07
N VAL A 125 -2.24 -10.35 -0.92
CA VAL A 125 -3.32 -11.30 -0.62
C VAL A 125 -4.66 -10.58 -0.52
N LEU A 126 -4.71 -9.47 0.23
CA LEU A 126 -5.92 -8.65 0.36
C LEU A 126 -6.33 -8.05 -0.99
N TYR A 127 -5.36 -7.61 -1.79
CA TYR A 127 -5.63 -7.11 -3.12
C TYR A 127 -6.20 -8.21 -4.02
N ASP A 128 -5.61 -9.41 -4.09
CA ASP A 128 -6.16 -10.51 -4.90
C ASP A 128 -7.55 -10.94 -4.44
N LEU A 129 -7.81 -10.96 -3.12
CA LEU A 129 -9.11 -11.31 -2.57
C LEU A 129 -10.18 -10.26 -2.92
N LEU A 130 -9.88 -8.97 -2.72
CA LEU A 130 -10.83 -7.88 -2.90
C LEU A 130 -11.03 -7.51 -4.36
N ALA A 131 -9.96 -7.55 -5.17
CA ALA A 131 -9.99 -7.21 -6.59
C ALA A 131 -10.86 -8.17 -7.42
N ARG A 132 -11.13 -9.40 -6.94
CA ARG A 132 -12.11 -10.32 -7.53
C ARG A 132 -13.55 -9.79 -7.45
N PHE A 133 -13.84 -8.94 -6.48
CA PHE A 133 -15.15 -8.31 -6.29
C PHE A 133 -15.22 -6.90 -6.90
N THR A 134 -14.15 -6.41 -7.54
CA THR A 134 -14.13 -5.09 -8.19
C THR A 134 -13.95 -5.22 -9.70
N THR A 135 -14.95 -4.77 -10.45
CA THR A 135 -14.85 -4.61 -11.91
C THR A 135 -13.72 -3.63 -12.24
N SER A 136 -12.86 -3.98 -13.19
CA SER A 136 -11.80 -3.11 -13.70
C SER A 136 -12.43 -1.83 -14.27
N ARG A 137 -11.88 -0.66 -13.93
CA ARG A 137 -12.32 0.63 -14.48
C ARG A 137 -12.22 0.65 -16.02
N ASN A 138 -11.27 -0.11 -16.58
CA ASN A 138 -11.09 -0.30 -18.02
C ASN A 138 -12.11 -1.23 -18.68
N ALA A 139 -12.87 -2.04 -17.93
CA ALA A 139 -13.97 -2.81 -18.51
C ALA A 139 -15.10 -1.88 -18.98
N VAL A 140 -15.39 -0.83 -18.20
CA VAL A 140 -16.40 0.18 -18.54
C VAL A 140 -15.91 1.05 -19.71
N ALA A 141 -14.63 1.46 -19.71
CA ALA A 141 -14.04 2.21 -20.82
C ALA A 141 -14.03 1.41 -22.14
N LYS A 142 -13.61 0.14 -22.11
CA LYS A 142 -13.68 -0.75 -23.28
C LYS A 142 -15.11 -0.99 -23.76
N GLN A 143 -16.07 -1.08 -22.84
CA GLN A 143 -17.49 -1.20 -23.21
C GLN A 143 -18.01 0.08 -23.87
N LEU A 144 -17.58 1.24 -23.40
CA LEU A 144 -17.94 2.54 -24.00
C LEU A 144 -17.31 2.70 -25.39
N GLU A 145 -16.03 2.34 -25.56
CA GLU A 145 -15.37 2.34 -26.88
C GLU A 145 -16.02 1.35 -27.86
N ALA A 146 -16.28 0.11 -27.42
CA ALA A 146 -16.98 -0.88 -28.23
C ALA A 146 -18.42 -0.44 -28.58
N GLN A 147 -19.12 0.25 -27.66
CA GLN A 147 -20.42 0.86 -27.95
C GLN A 147 -20.31 2.02 -28.95
N SER A 148 -19.33 2.92 -28.80
CA SER A 148 -19.10 4.03 -29.74
C SER A 148 -18.72 3.56 -31.15
N GLU A 149 -17.93 2.50 -31.27
CA GLU A 149 -17.62 1.86 -32.56
C GLU A 149 -18.87 1.21 -33.17
N SER A 150 -19.72 0.53 -32.37
CA SER A 150 -20.97 -0.07 -32.85
C SER A 150 -22.02 0.96 -33.30
N VAL A 151 -22.07 2.13 -32.66
CA VAL A 151 -22.95 3.25 -33.04
C VAL A 151 -22.46 3.95 -34.32
N THR A 152 -21.15 4.00 -34.54
CA THR A 152 -20.54 4.58 -35.74
C THR A 152 -20.63 3.64 -36.96
N ALA A 153 -20.67 2.32 -36.73
CA ALA A 153 -20.74 1.30 -37.78
C ALA A 153 -22.16 0.99 -38.28
N THR A 154 -23.22 1.64 -37.78
CA THR A 154 -24.57 1.52 -38.35
C THR A 154 -24.60 2.21 -39.72
N PRO A 155 -24.79 1.48 -40.85
CA PRO A 155 -24.92 2.09 -42.16
C PRO A 155 -26.16 2.98 -42.17
N ARG A 156 -26.00 4.25 -42.57
CA ARG A 156 -27.12 5.09 -43.01
C ARG A 156 -27.52 4.67 -44.42
N GLU A 157 -28.22 3.54 -44.56
CA GLU A 157 -29.02 3.21 -45.74
C GLU A 157 -30.27 2.50 -45.20
N GLU A 158 -31.51 2.88 -45.49
CA GLU A 158 -32.13 3.30 -46.76
C GLU A 158 -33.04 4.53 -46.49
N GLY A 159 -33.05 5.57 -47.32
CA GLY A 159 -33.75 5.56 -48.60
C GLY A 159 -35.21 5.96 -48.39
N HIS A 160 -35.50 7.27 -48.38
CA HIS A 160 -36.87 7.74 -48.64
C HIS A 160 -37.06 7.64 -50.16
N PRO A 161 -37.93 6.77 -50.68
CA PRO A 161 -38.27 6.79 -52.10
C PRO A 161 -38.99 8.10 -52.39
N ALA A 162 -38.62 8.74 -53.49
CA ALA A 162 -39.37 9.82 -54.08
C ALA A 162 -40.76 9.33 -54.47
N GLU A 163 -41.81 9.91 -53.89
CA GLU A 163 -43.13 10.14 -54.49
C GLU A 163 -43.74 11.44 -53.93
#